data_AF-A0AAY5KET4-F1
#
_entry.id   AF-A0AAY5KET4-F1
#
_cell.length_a   1.000
_cell.length_b   1.000
_cell.length_c   1.000
_cell.angle_alpha   90.00
_cell.angle_beta   90.00
_cell.angle_gamma   90.00
#
_symmetry.space_group_name_H-M   'P 1'
#
loop_
_entity.id
_entity.type
_entity.pdbx_description
1 polymer ?
#
loop_
_entity_poly.entity_id
_entity_poly.type
_entity_poly.pdbx_seq_one_letter_code
_entity_poly.pdbx_strand_id
1 'polypeptide(L)'
;MNSFDSCGYHKKTTIMHGFYFELRATDGSKWRFLEHKGPVLAPPYEPLPGHVRFFYDGKPMKLSAAAEEVATFFAKMLDHEYTTKDIFRKNFYKDWRKEMTSEEKSKITDLTKCNFTEMSEYFKAQSEARKQMSKEEKLVSFILLTTMTKCKV
;
A
#
# COMPACT_ATOMS: atom_id res chain seq x y z
N MET A 1 -45.90 -3.24 50.82
CA MET A 1 -45.92 -2.23 49.74
C MET A 1 -44.53 -2.23 49.11
N ASN A 2 -44.46 -2.73 47.88
CA ASN A 2 -43.22 -2.93 47.12
C ASN A 2 -42.66 -1.58 46.65
N SER A 3 -41.36 -1.37 46.75
CA SER A 3 -40.64 -0.45 45.87
C SER A 3 -39.36 -1.16 45.44
N PHE A 4 -39.45 -1.81 44.28
CA PHE A 4 -38.39 -2.58 43.64
C PHE A 4 -37.63 -1.64 42.70
N ASP A 5 -36.32 -1.58 42.87
CA ASP A 5 -35.36 -0.80 42.08
C ASP A 5 -35.54 -1.00 40.57
N SER A 6 -35.74 0.09 39.83
CA SER A 6 -35.80 0.08 38.36
C SER A 6 -34.40 0.28 37.77
N CYS A 7 -33.62 -0.79 37.66
CA CYS A 7 -32.38 -0.79 36.86
C CYS A 7 -32.75 -0.62 35.37
N GLY A 8 -32.42 0.54 34.81
CA GLY A 8 -32.67 0.89 33.42
C GLY A 8 -31.82 0.03 32.47
N TYR A 9 -32.45 -0.95 31.83
CA TYR A 9 -31.86 -1.69 30.72
C TYR A 9 -31.66 -0.76 29.51
N HIS A 10 -30.41 -0.44 29.20
CA HIS A 10 -30.00 0.09 27.90
C HIS A 10 -30.33 -0.95 26.82
N LYS A 11 -31.44 -0.76 26.11
CA LYS A 11 -31.74 -1.54 24.90
C LYS A 11 -30.69 -1.19 23.85
N LYS A 12 -29.64 -2.01 23.73
CA LYS A 12 -28.82 -2.04 22.52
C LYS A 12 -29.76 -2.45 21.39
N THR A 13 -30.11 -1.49 20.53
CA THR A 13 -30.87 -1.76 19.31
C THR A 13 -29.97 -2.56 18.38
N THR A 14 -29.99 -3.89 18.52
CA THR A 14 -29.39 -4.79 17.53
C THR A 14 -30.18 -4.58 16.24
N ILE A 15 -29.56 -3.91 15.27
CA ILE A 15 -30.10 -3.80 13.92
C ILE A 15 -30.08 -5.21 13.32
N MET A 16 -31.22 -5.90 13.36
CA MET A 16 -31.43 -7.15 12.63
C MET A 16 -31.75 -6.79 11.18
N HIS A 17 -30.74 -6.75 10.30
CA HIS A 17 -30.96 -6.60 8.86
C HIS A 17 -31.48 -7.92 8.28
N GLY A 18 -32.80 -7.99 8.08
CA GLY A 18 -33.51 -9.15 7.55
C GLY A 18 -33.47 -9.26 6.03
N PHE A 19 -32.28 -9.21 5.41
CA PHE A 19 -32.12 -9.22 3.95
C PHE A 19 -32.87 -10.37 3.23
N TYR A 20 -32.99 -11.53 3.88
CA TYR A 20 -33.70 -12.70 3.33
C TYR A 20 -35.23 -12.61 3.37
N PHE A 21 -35.78 -11.70 4.18
CA PHE A 21 -37.23 -11.51 4.34
C PHE A 21 -37.77 -10.33 3.52
N GLU A 22 -36.89 -9.56 2.88
CA GLU A 22 -37.27 -8.45 2.01
C GLU A 22 -37.73 -8.97 0.64
N LEU A 23 -38.82 -8.40 0.13
CA LEU A 23 -39.31 -8.68 -1.22
C LEU A 23 -38.27 -8.23 -2.24
N ARG A 24 -37.88 -9.16 -3.14
CA ARG A 24 -36.91 -8.85 -4.19
C ARG A 24 -37.46 -7.79 -5.14
N ALA A 25 -36.63 -6.80 -5.47
CA ALA A 25 -36.93 -5.86 -6.53
C ALA A 25 -36.99 -6.60 -7.88
N THR A 26 -38.13 -6.52 -8.57
CA THR A 26 -38.41 -7.26 -9.81
C THR A 26 -38.17 -6.44 -11.09
N ASP A 27 -37.77 -5.18 -10.94
CA ASP A 27 -37.60 -4.18 -12.00
C ASP A 27 -36.15 -4.07 -12.52
N GLY A 28 -35.23 -4.90 -12.00
CA GLY A 28 -33.80 -4.88 -12.35
C GLY A 28 -32.96 -3.87 -11.55
N SER A 29 -33.59 -3.03 -10.72
CA SER A 29 -32.92 -2.04 -9.88
C SER A 29 -32.15 -2.70 -8.73
N LYS A 30 -30.87 -2.32 -8.53
CA LYS A 30 -29.99 -2.91 -7.51
C LYS A 30 -30.02 -2.21 -6.15
N TRP A 31 -30.33 -0.92 -6.13
CA TRP A 31 -30.40 -0.09 -4.94
C TRP A 31 -31.38 1.05 -5.16
N ARG A 32 -32.00 1.52 -4.08
CA ARG A 32 -32.84 2.73 -4.10
C ARG A 32 -32.11 3.97 -3.62
N PHE A 33 -31.12 3.79 -2.73
CA PHE A 33 -30.26 4.83 -2.20
C PHE A 33 -28.87 4.24 -1.99
N LEU A 34 -27.83 4.98 -2.38
CA LEU A 34 -26.44 4.59 -2.21
C LEU A 34 -25.61 5.84 -1.89
N GLU A 35 -24.96 5.84 -0.73
CA GLU A 35 -24.01 6.87 -0.32
C GLU A 35 -22.71 6.18 0.10
N HIS A 36 -21.57 6.66 -0.42
CA HIS A 36 -20.25 6.14 -0.08
C HIS A 36 -19.21 7.27 -0.07
N LYS A 37 -18.12 7.10 0.69
CA LYS A 37 -17.09 8.14 0.90
C LYS A 37 -15.98 8.16 -0.17
N GLY A 38 -16.32 7.77 -1.40
CA GLY A 38 -15.35 7.66 -2.50
C GLY A 38 -14.25 6.61 -2.26
N PRO A 39 -13.28 6.51 -3.19
CA PRO A 39 -12.13 5.63 -3.05
C PRO A 39 -11.07 6.23 -2.13
N VAL A 40 -10.40 5.39 -1.34
CA VAL A 40 -9.16 5.77 -0.65
C VAL A 40 -8.00 5.56 -1.63
N LEU A 41 -7.36 6.64 -2.05
CA LEU A 41 -6.20 6.59 -2.95
C LEU A 41 -4.95 6.15 -2.19
N ALA A 42 -4.01 5.54 -2.91
CA ALA A 42 -2.70 5.21 -2.37
C ALA A 42 -1.99 6.47 -1.86
N PRO A 43 -1.20 6.38 -0.77
CA PRO A 43 -0.36 7.49 -0.34
C PRO A 43 0.64 7.86 -1.44
N PRO A 44 1.06 9.13 -1.53
CA PRO A 44 2.09 9.54 -2.48
C PRO A 44 3.41 8.82 -2.19
N TYR A 45 4.22 8.63 -3.23
CA TYR A 45 5.55 8.03 -3.10
C TYR A 45 6.47 8.89 -2.23
N GLU A 46 7.18 8.24 -1.31
CA GLU A 46 8.23 8.86 -0.50
C GLU A 46 9.61 8.42 -1.01
N PRO A 47 10.48 9.36 -1.41
CA PRO A 47 11.79 9.03 -1.96
C PRO A 47 12.69 8.34 -0.94
N LEU A 48 13.62 7.54 -1.43
CA LEU A 48 14.55 6.81 -0.59
C LEU A 48 15.46 7.76 0.22
N PRO A 49 15.82 7.40 1.46
CA PRO A 49 16.78 8.17 2.24
C PRO A 49 18.15 8.18 1.55
N GLY A 50 18.90 9.30 1.65
CA GLY A 50 20.16 9.48 0.92
C GLY A 50 21.29 8.48 1.24
N HIS A 51 21.16 7.67 2.30
CA HIS A 51 22.12 6.60 2.61
C HIS A 51 21.91 5.34 1.75
N VAL A 52 20.69 5.12 1.24
CA VAL A 52 20.36 3.98 0.37
C VAL A 52 20.67 4.38 -1.06
N ARG A 53 21.55 3.63 -1.73
CA ARG A 53 21.98 3.96 -3.09
C ARG A 53 21.62 2.86 -4.08
N PHE A 54 21.34 3.28 -5.30
CA PHE A 54 21.22 2.39 -6.44
C PHE A 54 22.57 2.32 -7.16
N PHE A 55 22.98 1.12 -7.55
CA PHE A 55 24.25 0.91 -8.24
C PHE A 55 24.02 0.38 -9.65
N TYR A 56 24.75 0.96 -10.59
CA TYR A 56 24.80 0.48 -11.96
C TYR A 56 26.25 0.25 -12.36
N ASP A 57 26.57 -0.98 -12.78
CA ASP A 57 27.93 -1.37 -13.17
C ASP A 57 28.97 -1.06 -12.07
N GLY A 58 28.57 -1.26 -10.82
CA GLY A 58 29.37 -0.97 -9.62
C GLY A 58 29.48 0.50 -9.23
N LYS A 59 28.88 1.43 -9.98
CA LYS A 59 28.91 2.87 -9.67
C LYS A 59 27.61 3.32 -9.00
N PRO A 60 27.68 4.07 -7.88
CA PRO A 60 26.49 4.63 -7.25
C PRO A 60 25.88 5.71 -8.16
N MET A 61 24.57 5.63 -8.38
CA MET A 61 23.82 6.61 -9.14
C MET A 61 22.48 6.90 -8.47
N LYS A 62 22.07 8.17 -8.50
CA LYS A 62 20.75 8.58 -8.01
C LYS A 62 19.76 8.57 -9.17
N LEU A 63 18.61 7.93 -8.95
CA LEU A 63 17.52 7.89 -9.91
C LEU A 63 16.57 9.08 -9.69
N SER A 64 15.82 9.44 -10.73
CA SER A 64 14.68 10.35 -10.67
C SER A 64 13.55 9.73 -9.85
N ALA A 65 12.69 10.54 -9.22
CA ALA A 65 11.67 10.04 -8.30
C ALA A 65 10.72 8.99 -8.93
N ALA A 66 10.31 9.20 -10.19
CA ALA A 66 9.45 8.26 -10.91
C ALA A 66 10.17 6.94 -11.24
N ALA A 67 11.42 7.01 -11.71
CA ALA A 67 12.21 5.82 -11.98
C ALA A 67 12.59 5.07 -10.69
N GLU A 68 12.85 5.82 -9.61
CA GLU A 68 13.14 5.29 -8.29
C GLU A 68 11.94 4.53 -7.73
N GLU A 69 10.74 5.10 -7.78
CA GLU A 69 9.50 4.45 -7.34
C GLU A 69 9.34 3.06 -8.00
N VAL A 70 9.47 2.99 -9.32
CA VAL A 70 9.38 1.71 -10.04
C VAL A 70 10.51 0.75 -9.68
N ALA A 71 11.73 1.27 -9.48
CA ALA A 71 12.84 0.46 -8.99
C ALA A 71 12.58 -0.10 -7.58
N THR A 72 11.86 0.62 -6.71
CA THR A 72 11.49 0.11 -5.38
C THR A 72 10.56 -1.10 -5.46
N PHE A 73 9.68 -1.17 -6.46
CA PHE A 73 8.80 -2.32 -6.65
C PHE A 73 9.62 -3.58 -6.95
N PHE A 74 10.65 -3.46 -7.80
CA PHE A 74 11.54 -4.58 -8.09
C PHE A 74 12.40 -4.95 -6.87
N ALA A 75 12.95 -3.97 -6.16
CA ALA A 75 13.78 -4.20 -4.97
C ALA A 75 13.04 -4.93 -3.83
N LYS A 76 11.75 -4.61 -3.62
CA LYS A 76 10.89 -5.28 -2.64
C LYS A 76 10.61 -6.74 -2.98
N MET A 77 10.70 -7.10 -4.26
CA MET A 77 10.45 -8.44 -4.76
C MET A 77 11.72 -9.23 -5.07
N LEU A 78 12.91 -8.71 -4.73
CA LEU A 78 14.18 -9.26 -5.18
C LEU A 78 14.37 -10.75 -4.84
N ASP A 79 13.90 -11.19 -3.66
CA ASP A 79 13.98 -12.59 -3.21
C ASP A 79 12.85 -13.49 -3.75
N HIS A 80 11.89 -12.94 -4.49
CA HIS A 80 10.75 -13.71 -4.99
C HIS A 80 11.10 -14.45 -6.27
N GLU A 81 10.58 -15.67 -6.45
CA GLU A 81 10.72 -16.49 -7.67
C GLU A 81 10.31 -15.79 -8.98
N TYR A 82 9.66 -14.62 -8.93
CA TYR A 82 9.33 -13.87 -10.15
C TYR A 82 10.55 -13.13 -10.72
N THR A 83 11.52 -12.72 -9.90
CA THR A 83 12.68 -11.92 -10.35
C THR A 83 13.74 -12.74 -11.07
N THR A 84 13.67 -14.08 -10.95
CA THR A 84 14.47 -15.03 -11.72
C THR A 84 13.87 -15.36 -13.08
N LYS A 85 12.57 -15.07 -13.30
CA LYS A 85 11.87 -15.35 -14.56
C LYS A 85 12.20 -14.28 -15.62
N ASP A 86 12.76 -14.71 -16.75
CA ASP A 86 13.16 -13.82 -17.83
C ASP A 86 12.02 -12.97 -18.39
N ILE A 87 10.80 -13.52 -18.48
CA ILE A 87 9.62 -12.81 -18.97
C ILE A 87 9.31 -11.62 -18.06
N PHE A 88 9.36 -11.83 -16.75
CA PHE A 88 9.13 -10.78 -15.77
C PHE A 88 10.22 -9.70 -15.86
N ARG A 89 11.49 -10.11 -15.90
CA ARG A 89 12.63 -9.19 -16.04
C ARG A 89 12.53 -8.33 -17.31
N LYS A 90 12.17 -8.93 -18.45
CA LYS A 90 11.98 -8.22 -19.73
C LYS A 90 10.82 -7.22 -19.68
N ASN A 91 9.68 -7.61 -19.12
CA ASN A 91 8.53 -6.73 -18.97
C ASN A 91 8.82 -5.57 -18.02
N PHE A 92 9.40 -5.88 -16.86
CA PHE A 92 9.85 -4.88 -15.90
C PHE A 92 10.78 -3.87 -16.56
N TYR A 93 11.84 -4.33 -17.23
CA TYR A 93 12.80 -3.43 -17.83
C TYR A 93 12.18 -2.53 -18.91
N LYS A 94 11.27 -3.08 -19.72
CA LYS A 94 10.55 -2.33 -20.75
C LYS A 94 9.70 -1.21 -20.16
N ASP A 95 8.98 -1.48 -19.07
CA ASP A 95 8.11 -0.50 -18.43
C ASP A 95 8.89 0.48 -17.57
N TRP A 96 9.92 0.03 -16.85
CA TRP A 96 10.81 0.90 -16.08
C TRP A 96 11.51 1.92 -16.98
N ARG A 97 11.89 1.52 -18.20
CA ARG A 97 12.45 2.44 -19.18
C ARG A 97 11.46 3.53 -19.62
N LYS A 98 10.15 3.42 -19.42
CA LYS A 98 9.21 4.51 -19.76
C LYS A 98 9.29 5.65 -18.74
N GLU A 99 9.43 5.31 -17.47
CA GLU A 99 9.47 6.25 -16.34
C GLU A 99 10.83 6.93 -16.14
N MET A 100 11.88 6.43 -16.81
CA MET A 100 13.21 7.04 -16.80
C MET A 100 13.29 8.33 -17.63
N THR A 101 14.19 9.22 -17.20
CA THR A 101 14.65 10.36 -17.99
C THR A 101 15.53 9.92 -19.17
N SER A 102 15.72 10.79 -20.15
CA SER A 102 16.57 10.51 -21.32
C SER A 102 18.03 10.21 -20.95
N GLU A 103 18.54 10.83 -19.87
CA GLU A 103 19.89 10.60 -19.37
C GLU A 103 20.05 9.25 -18.65
N GLU A 104 19.01 8.80 -17.93
CA GLU A 104 19.02 7.49 -17.29
C GLU A 104 18.90 6.38 -18.34
N LYS A 105 18.06 6.59 -19.37
CA LYS A 105 17.88 5.67 -20.51
C LYS A 105 19.15 5.41 -21.32
N SER A 106 20.10 6.35 -21.31
CA SER A 106 21.37 6.21 -22.02
C SER A 106 22.44 5.52 -21.17
N LYS A 107 22.40 5.71 -19.85
CA LYS A 107 23.31 5.05 -18.89
C LYS A 107 22.89 3.61 -18.64
N ILE A 108 21.61 3.40 -18.33
CA ILE A 108 21.04 2.10 -17.97
C ILE A 108 20.65 1.38 -19.26
N THR A 109 21.52 0.46 -19.70
CA THR A 109 21.34 -0.31 -20.94
C THR A 109 21.01 -1.77 -20.66
N ASP A 110 21.46 -2.32 -19.53
CA ASP A 110 21.26 -3.71 -19.16
C ASP A 110 20.77 -3.84 -17.71
N LEU A 111 19.70 -4.62 -17.51
CA LEU A 111 19.16 -4.93 -16.20
C LEU A 111 20.13 -5.79 -15.36
N THR A 112 20.97 -6.60 -15.98
CA THR A 112 21.92 -7.47 -15.26
C THR A 112 23.02 -6.68 -14.54
N LYS A 113 23.32 -5.47 -15.02
CA LYS A 113 24.29 -4.55 -14.40
C LYS A 113 23.68 -3.69 -13.29
N CYS A 114 22.35 -3.74 -13.14
CA CYS A 114 21.63 -3.00 -12.11
C CYS A 114 21.69 -3.80 -10.80
N ASN A 115 22.13 -3.15 -9.73
CA ASN A 115 22.18 -3.75 -8.42
C ASN A 115 21.18 -3.04 -7.48
N PHE A 116 20.17 -3.80 -7.07
CA PHE A 116 19.07 -3.38 -6.19
C PHE A 116 19.21 -3.89 -4.75
N THR A 117 20.36 -4.48 -4.39
CA THR A 117 20.57 -5.13 -3.07
C THR A 117 20.41 -4.15 -1.91
N GLU A 118 21.08 -3.00 -1.92
CA GLU A 118 20.94 -1.99 -0.86
C GLU A 118 19.48 -1.52 -0.68
N MET A 119 18.76 -1.31 -1.78
CA MET A 119 17.33 -0.95 -1.73
C MET A 119 16.50 -2.08 -1.09
N SER A 120 16.79 -3.33 -1.45
CA SER A 120 16.10 -4.50 -0.91
C SER A 120 16.35 -4.65 0.59
N GLU A 121 17.59 -4.50 1.04
CA GLU A 121 17.98 -4.53 2.46
C GLU A 121 17.28 -3.45 3.27
N TYR A 122 17.21 -2.23 2.75
CA TYR A 122 16.45 -1.14 3.39
C TYR A 122 14.97 -1.51 3.59
N PHE A 123 14.31 -2.07 2.58
CA PHE A 123 12.90 -2.46 2.70
C PHE A 123 12.69 -3.68 3.61
N LYS A 124 13.65 -4.61 3.68
CA LYS A 124 13.64 -5.71 4.64
C LYS A 124 13.74 -5.18 6.06
N ALA A 125 14.71 -4.31 6.34
CA ALA A 125 14.87 -3.66 7.64
C ALA A 125 13.63 -2.86 8.04
N GLN A 126 13.01 -2.12 7.11
CA GLN A 126 11.77 -1.39 7.37
C GLN A 126 10.60 -2.34 7.69
N SER A 127 10.52 -3.50 7.02
CA SER A 127 9.50 -4.51 7.29
C SER A 127 9.70 -5.17 8.65
N GLU A 128 10.94 -5.46 9.03
CA GLU A 128 11.31 -6.00 10.34
C GLU A 128 11.03 -5.00 11.47
N ALA A 129 11.40 -3.73 11.29
CA ALA A 129 11.08 -2.65 12.22
C ALA A 129 9.56 -2.54 12.44
N ARG A 130 8.77 -2.60 11.36
CA ARG A 130 7.29 -2.60 11.47
C ARG A 130 6.75 -3.79 12.25
N LYS A 131 7.33 -4.98 12.09
CA LYS A 131 6.94 -6.17 12.86
C LYS A 131 7.25 -5.99 14.35
N GLN A 132 8.41 -5.41 14.65
CA GLN A 132 8.91 -5.17 16.00
C GLN A 132 8.24 -3.99 16.73
N MET A 133 7.42 -3.17 16.05
CA MET A 133 6.70 -2.05 16.70
C MET A 133 5.87 -2.51 17.92
N SER A 134 5.86 -1.67 18.95
CA SER A 134 5.08 -1.88 20.17
C SER A 134 3.57 -1.88 19.89
N LYS A 135 2.77 -2.36 20.85
CA LYS A 135 1.31 -2.37 20.72
C LYS A 135 0.77 -0.94 20.64
N GLU A 136 1.38 -0.04 21.39
CA GLU A 136 1.04 1.38 21.51
C GLU A 136 1.33 2.11 20.20
N GLU A 137 2.49 1.91 19.57
CA GLU A 137 2.82 2.52 18.28
C GLU A 137 1.94 1.99 17.14
N LYS A 138 1.66 0.69 17.13
CA LYS A 138 0.70 0.09 16.17
C LYS A 138 -0.69 0.69 16.34
N LEU A 139 -1.12 0.91 17.59
CA LEU A 139 -2.40 1.56 17.90
C LEU A 139 -2.41 3.02 17.45
N VAL A 140 -1.34 3.77 17.69
CA VAL A 140 -1.19 5.17 17.23
C VAL A 140 -1.23 5.25 15.70
N SER A 141 -0.52 4.37 14.99
CA SER A 141 -0.57 4.26 13.53
C SER A 141 -1.99 3.97 13.03
N PHE A 142 -2.68 3.01 13.67
CA PHE A 142 -4.06 2.68 13.34
C PHE A 142 -5.01 3.87 13.55
N ILE A 143 -4.88 4.59 14.68
CA ILE A 143 -5.69 5.77 14.98
C ILE A 143 -5.43 6.89 13.97
N LEU A 144 -4.17 7.20 13.65
CA LEU A 144 -3.78 8.22 12.67
C LEU A 144 -4.34 7.94 11.27
N LEU A 145 -4.25 6.70 10.79
CA LEU A 145 -4.84 6.32 9.50
C LEU A 145 -6.36 6.54 9.49
N THR A 146 -7.03 6.26 10.61
CA THR A 146 -8.49 6.38 10.73
C THR A 146 -8.95 7.84 10.87
N THR A 147 -8.15 8.71 11.48
CA THR A 147 -8.48 10.14 11.61
C THR A 147 -8.15 10.91 10.34
N MET A 148 -7.03 10.61 9.67
CA MET A 148 -6.68 11.27 8.40
C MET A 148 -7.66 10.91 7.27
N THR A 149 -8.27 9.72 7.28
CA THR A 149 -9.36 9.37 6.35
C THR A 149 -10.67 10.11 6.64
N LYS A 150 -10.87 10.64 7.86
CA LYS A 150 -12.06 11.45 8.20
C LYS A 150 -11.90 12.94 7.87
N CYS A 151 -10.67 13.46 7.82
CA CYS A 151 -10.39 14.89 7.61
C CYS A 151 -10.06 15.28 6.15
N LYS A 152 -10.21 14.37 5.18
CA LYS A 152 -9.92 14.62 3.76
C LYS A 152 -11.18 14.76 2.89
N VAL A 153 -12.25 15.29 3.49
CA VAL A 153 -13.47 15.78 2.81
C VAL A 153 -13.52 17.28 2.98
#